data_AF-A0A936R1I7-F1
#
_entry.id   AF-A0A936R1I7-F1
#
_cell.length_a   1.000
_cell.length_b   1.000
_cell.length_c   1.000
_cell.angle_alpha   90.00
_cell.angle_beta   90.00
_cell.angle_gamma   90.00
#
_symmetry.space_group_name_H-M   'P 1'
#
loop_
_entity.id
_entity.type
_entity.pdbx_description
1 polymer ?
#
loop_
_entity_poly.entity_id
_entity_poly.type
_entity_poly.pdbx_seq_one_letter_code
_entity_poly.pdbx_strand_id
1 'polypeptide(L)'
;MAPTTTAATWVSDWPGKGQCAGSDPDALFVQGKAQRAAKVICKGCPVAMECLADALDNRTEFGVWGGMTERERRALLRRRPDVTSWAALLQEAKARPLSTIA
;
A
#
# COMPACT_ATOMS: atom_id res chain seq x y z
N MET A 1 -17.08 27.03 -1.26
CA MET A 1 -16.69 25.83 -2.02
C MET A 1 -16.28 24.78 -1.02
N ALA A 2 -17.15 23.79 -0.76
CA ALA A 2 -16.88 22.73 0.23
C ALA A 2 -15.94 21.67 -0.37
N PRO A 3 -15.03 21.05 0.39
CA PRO A 3 -14.26 19.92 -0.11
C PRO A 3 -15.20 18.73 -0.28
N THR A 4 -15.34 18.23 -1.51
CA THR A 4 -16.01 16.97 -1.80
C THR A 4 -15.20 15.87 -1.13
N THR A 5 -15.74 15.30 -0.04
CA THR A 5 -15.21 14.05 0.53
C THR A 5 -15.46 12.93 -0.48
N THR A 6 -14.53 12.76 -1.41
CA THR A 6 -14.49 11.57 -2.28
C THR A 6 -14.26 10.38 -1.38
N ALA A 7 -15.29 9.56 -1.18
CA ALA A 7 -15.15 8.24 -0.59
C ALA A 7 -14.00 7.53 -1.30
N ALA A 8 -13.03 7.01 -0.55
CA ALA A 8 -11.86 6.37 -1.10
C ALA A 8 -12.24 5.01 -1.70
N THR A 9 -12.71 4.99 -2.95
CA THR A 9 -13.05 3.75 -3.65
C THR A 9 -11.78 2.95 -3.96
N TRP A 10 -11.90 1.62 -3.98
CA TRP A 10 -10.81 0.72 -4.40
C TRP A 10 -10.50 0.89 -5.89
N VAL A 11 -9.21 0.88 -6.23
CA VAL A 11 -8.73 1.08 -7.60
C VAL A 11 -8.15 -0.22 -8.15
N SER A 12 -8.94 -0.98 -8.92
CA SER A 12 -8.49 -2.29 -9.44
C SER A 12 -7.28 -2.18 -10.37
N ASP A 13 -7.26 -1.18 -11.25
CA ASP A 13 -6.12 -0.87 -12.12
C ASP A 13 -5.20 0.16 -11.45
N TRP A 14 -4.54 -0.27 -10.37
CA TRP A 14 -3.66 0.58 -9.55
C TRP A 14 -2.23 0.79 -10.08
N PRO A 15 -1.56 -0.14 -10.83
CA PRO A 15 -0.12 -0.03 -11.09
C PRO A 15 0.32 1.30 -11.71
N GLY A 16 -0.44 1.82 -12.68
CA GLY A 16 -0.14 3.09 -13.34
C GLY A 16 -0.52 4.35 -12.54
N LYS A 17 -1.17 4.21 -11.38
CA LYS A 17 -1.66 5.33 -10.55
C LYS A 17 -0.82 5.55 -9.29
N GLY A 18 0.22 4.75 -9.09
CA GLY A 18 1.19 4.95 -8.03
C GLY A 18 2.02 6.21 -8.27
N GLN A 19 2.26 7.00 -7.22
CA GLN A 19 3.17 8.16 -7.33
C GLN A 19 4.59 7.77 -7.76
N CYS A 20 4.98 6.53 -7.47
CA CYS A 20 6.25 5.95 -7.89
C CYS A 20 6.30 5.51 -9.36
N ALA A 21 5.17 5.46 -10.08
CA ALA A 21 5.11 4.90 -11.44
C ALA A 21 5.98 5.66 -12.46
N GLY A 22 6.25 6.95 -12.23
CA GLY A 22 7.15 7.77 -13.05
C GLY A 22 8.58 7.87 -12.51
N SER A 23 8.91 7.16 -11.43
CA SER A 23 10.26 7.15 -10.84
C SER A 23 11.13 6.06 -11.48
N ASP A 24 12.45 6.23 -11.35
CA ASP A 24 13.42 5.19 -11.71
C ASP A 24 13.10 3.87 -10.96
N PRO A 25 12.87 2.74 -11.66
CA PRO A 25 12.64 1.44 -11.04
C PRO A 25 13.74 1.07 -10.04
N ASP A 26 15.01 1.39 -10.34
CA ASP A 26 16.13 1.04 -9.47
C ASP A 26 16.05 1.76 -8.12
N ALA A 27 15.41 2.94 -8.06
CA ALA A 27 15.17 3.68 -6.83
C ALA A 27 14.10 3.04 -5.92
N LEU A 28 13.22 2.18 -6.47
CA LEU A 28 12.11 1.54 -5.76
C LEU A 28 12.46 0.12 -5.27
N PHE A 29 13.40 -0.55 -5.94
CA PHE A 29 13.86 -1.91 -5.60
C PHE A 29 15.20 -1.93 -4.86
N VAL A 30 15.53 -0.85 -4.15
CA VAL A 30 16.73 -0.73 -3.32
C VAL A 30 16.69 -1.56 -2.03
N GLN A 31 17.88 -1.83 -1.46
CA GLN A 31 18.05 -2.52 -0.19
C GLN A 31 18.49 -1.58 0.95
N GLY A 32 18.28 -1.99 2.20
CA GLY A 32 18.85 -1.32 3.38
C GLY A 32 18.39 0.13 3.57
N LYS A 33 19.33 1.04 3.84
CA LYS A 33 19.03 2.46 4.15
C LYS A 33 18.29 3.18 3.02
N ALA A 34 18.52 2.79 1.77
CA ALA A 34 17.91 3.41 0.60
C ALA A 34 16.38 3.16 0.53
N GLN A 35 15.86 2.12 1.18
CA GLN A 35 14.41 1.88 1.27
C GLN A 35 13.65 3.00 1.97
N ARG A 36 14.35 3.83 2.79
CA ARG A 36 13.74 5.00 3.42
C ARG A 36 13.24 6.01 2.40
N ALA A 37 13.99 6.22 1.30
CA ALA A 37 13.59 7.15 0.24
C ALA A 37 12.34 6.63 -0.48
N ALA A 38 12.31 5.35 -0.83
CA ALA A 38 11.13 4.72 -1.44
C ALA A 38 9.88 4.79 -0.54
N LYS A 39 10.03 4.60 0.77
CA LYS A 39 8.91 4.76 1.73
C LYS A 39 8.33 6.17 1.74
N VAL A 40 9.16 7.20 1.53
CA VAL A 40 8.68 8.60 1.47
C VAL A 40 7.80 8.80 0.24
N ILE A 41 8.16 8.24 -0.92
CA ILE A 41 7.34 8.32 -2.15
C ILE A 41 5.97 7.66 -1.95
N CYS A 42 5.90 6.56 -1.19
CA CYS A 42 4.63 5.90 -0.91
C CYS A 42 3.72 6.72 0.02
N LYS A 43 4.24 7.72 0.75
CA LYS A 43 3.46 8.49 1.73
C LYS A 43 2.41 9.34 1.03
N GLY A 44 1.13 9.08 1.32
CA GLY A 44 0.01 9.77 0.69
C GLY A 44 -0.29 9.32 -0.75
N CYS A 45 0.34 8.22 -1.20
CA CYS A 45 -0.01 7.62 -2.48
C CYS A 45 -1.47 7.11 -2.46
N PRO A 46 -2.33 7.52 -3.42
CA PRO A 46 -3.77 7.22 -3.38
C PRO A 46 -4.09 5.73 -3.52
N VAL A 47 -3.15 4.97 -4.07
CA VAL A 47 -3.26 3.52 -4.31
C VAL A 47 -2.32 2.69 -3.42
N ALA A 48 -1.85 3.27 -2.30
CA ALA A 48 -0.91 2.58 -1.41
C ALA A 48 -1.49 1.28 -0.82
N MET A 49 -2.80 1.24 -0.54
CA MET A 49 -3.46 0.05 0.01
C MET A 49 -3.60 -1.06 -1.03
N GLU A 50 -3.95 -0.71 -2.27
CA GLU A 50 -4.00 -1.62 -3.41
C GLU A 50 -2.63 -2.23 -3.70
N CYS A 51 -1.61 -1.39 -3.77
CA CYS A 51 -0.21 -1.81 -3.95
C CYS A 51 0.27 -2.73 -2.82
N LEU A 52 -0.09 -2.44 -1.56
CA LEU A 52 0.27 -3.28 -0.43
C LEU A 52 -0.45 -4.62 -0.45
N ALA A 53 -1.75 -4.62 -0.74
CA ALA A 53 -2.55 -5.84 -0.83
C ALA A 53 -1.96 -6.82 -1.85
N ASP A 54 -1.66 -6.31 -3.06
CA ASP A 54 -1.10 -7.12 -4.13
C ASP A 54 0.25 -7.74 -3.72
N ALA A 55 1.12 -6.97 -3.05
CA ALA A 55 2.40 -7.48 -2.55
C ALA A 55 2.26 -8.53 -1.44
N LEU A 56 1.22 -8.44 -0.61
CA LEU A 56 0.97 -9.40 0.48
C LEU A 56 0.33 -10.68 -0.05
N ASP A 57 -0.66 -10.57 -0.94
CA ASP A 57 -1.34 -11.70 -1.57
C ASP A 57 -0.37 -12.52 -2.44
N ASN A 58 0.47 -11.85 -3.22
CA ASN A 58 1.49 -12.51 -4.06
C ASN A 58 2.78 -12.86 -3.30
N ARG A 59 2.88 -12.53 -2.00
CA ARG A 59 4.08 -12.73 -1.18
C ARG A 59 5.36 -12.18 -1.81
N THR A 60 5.27 -11.03 -2.47
CA THR A 60 6.38 -10.41 -3.19
C THR A 60 7.59 -10.22 -2.27
N GLU A 61 8.74 -10.73 -2.70
CA GLU A 61 9.91 -10.90 -1.84
C GLU A 61 10.82 -9.67 -1.77
N PHE A 62 10.69 -8.70 -2.67
CA PHE A 62 11.63 -7.56 -2.75
C PHE A 62 10.91 -6.22 -2.84
N GLY A 63 11.68 -5.13 -2.66
CA GLY A 63 11.22 -3.75 -2.85
C GLY A 63 10.29 -3.21 -1.75
N VAL A 64 9.95 -1.93 -1.89
CA VAL A 64 8.97 -1.23 -1.04
C VAL A 64 7.62 -1.20 -1.75
N TRP A 65 6.59 -1.69 -1.07
CA TRP A 65 5.22 -1.80 -1.60
C TRP A 65 4.25 -1.18 -0.62
N GLY A 66 3.42 -0.24 -1.09
CA GLY A 66 2.48 0.51 -0.24
C GLY A 66 3.10 1.12 1.02
N GLY A 67 4.37 1.51 0.95
CA GLY A 67 5.11 2.08 2.09
C GLY A 67 5.70 1.05 3.07
N MET A 68 5.62 -0.25 2.77
CA MET A 68 6.20 -1.31 3.58
C MET A 68 7.40 -1.98 2.89
N THR A 69 8.47 -2.16 3.65
CA THR A 69 9.62 -2.99 3.26
C THR A 69 9.24 -4.47 3.26
N GLU A 70 10.00 -5.29 2.54
CA GLU A 70 9.93 -6.76 2.59
C GLU A 70 9.88 -7.29 4.04
N ARG A 71 10.78 -6.81 4.91
CA ARG A 71 10.87 -7.26 6.30
C ARG A 71 9.59 -6.94 7.09
N GLU A 72 9.02 -5.76 6.87
CA GLU A 72 7.75 -5.34 7.49
C GLU A 72 6.59 -6.19 6.99
N ARG A 73 6.51 -6.46 5.67
CA ARG A 73 5.48 -7.34 5.08
C ARG A 73 5.57 -8.76 5.62
N ARG A 74 6.77 -9.35 5.66
CA ARG A 74 6.96 -10.69 6.26
C ARG A 74 6.56 -10.73 7.73
N ALA A 75 6.84 -9.69 8.50
CA ALA A 75 6.41 -9.60 9.89
C ALA A 75 4.88 -9.54 10.02
N LEU A 76 4.21 -8.81 9.13
CA LEU A 76 2.75 -8.72 9.08
C LEU A 76 2.12 -10.08 8.70
N LEU A 77 2.61 -10.74 7.66
CA LEU A 77 2.14 -12.07 7.24
C LEU A 77 2.27 -13.11 8.37
N ARG A 78 3.35 -13.08 9.16
CA ARG A 78 3.50 -13.96 10.32
C ARG A 78 2.53 -13.66 11.46
N ARG A 79 2.13 -12.38 11.63
CA ARG A 79 1.19 -11.95 12.68
C ARG A 79 -0.26 -12.22 12.32
N ARG A 80 -0.56 -12.38 11.03
CA ARG A 80 -1.92 -12.58 10.49
C ARG A 80 -1.97 -13.80 9.56
N PRO A 81 -1.69 -15.01 10.08
CA PRO A 81 -1.73 -16.24 9.28
C PRO A 81 -3.17 -16.62 8.86
N ASP A 82 -4.18 -16.01 9.51
CA ASP A 82 -5.62 -16.18 9.26
C ASP A 82 -6.10 -15.47 7.98
N VAL A 83 -5.36 -14.49 7.47
CA VAL A 83 -5.79 -13.67 6.34
C VAL A 83 -5.47 -14.36 5.02
N THR A 84 -6.50 -14.73 4.27
CA THR A 84 -6.39 -15.41 2.97
C THR A 84 -6.51 -14.47 1.77
N SER A 85 -7.07 -13.26 1.96
CA SER A 85 -7.11 -12.20 0.95
C SER A 85 -6.86 -10.85 1.61
N TRP A 86 -5.69 -10.29 1.38
CA TRP A 86 -5.30 -8.97 1.82
C TRP A 86 -6.04 -7.88 1.04
N ALA A 87 -6.32 -8.10 -0.23
CA ALA A 87 -7.16 -7.21 -1.03
C ALA A 87 -8.54 -6.99 -0.39
N ALA A 88 -9.25 -8.06 -0.03
CA ALA A 88 -10.57 -7.96 0.60
C ALA A 88 -10.50 -7.23 1.96
N LEU A 89 -9.54 -7.60 2.81
CA LEU A 89 -9.37 -7.00 4.13
C LEU A 89 -9.05 -5.50 4.04
N LEU A 90 -8.13 -5.11 3.16
CA LEU A 90 -7.72 -3.71 3.00
C LEU A 90 -8.78 -2.89 2.26
N GLN A 91 -9.52 -3.49 1.33
CA GLN A 91 -10.66 -2.86 0.69
C GLN A 91 -11.76 -2.51 1.70
N GLU A 92 -12.10 -3.44 2.59
CA GLU A 92 -13.05 -3.18 3.67
C GLU A 92 -12.55 -2.06 4.60
N ALA A 93 -11.26 -2.11 4.98
CA ALA A 93 -10.65 -1.07 5.80
C ALA A 93 -10.67 0.32 5.14
N LYS A 94 -10.46 0.39 3.81
CA LYS A 94 -10.51 1.62 3.02
C LYS A 94 -11.93 2.16 2.85
N ALA A 95 -12.92 1.27 2.71
CA ALA A 95 -14.32 1.60 2.52
C ALA A 95 -15.02 2.04 3.81
N ARG A 96 -14.54 1.60 4.98
CA ARG A 96 -15.10 1.98 6.28
C ARG A 96 -14.90 3.48 6.51
N PRO A 97 -15.97 4.30 6.48
CA PRO A 97 -15.83 5.70 6.84
C PRO A 97 -15.35 5.78 8.29
N LEU A 98 -14.41 6.69 8.57
CA LEU A 98 -14.07 7.05 9.95
C LEU A 98 -15.36 7.60 10.57
N SER A 99 -16.08 6.75 11.30
CA SER A 99 -17.25 7.17 12.06
C SER A 99 -16.80 8.28 12.99
N THR A 100 -17.36 9.47 12.78
CA THR A 100 -17.27 10.64 13.65
C THR A 100 -17.23 10.20 15.10
N ILE A 101 -16.05 10.32 15.73
CA ILE A 101 -15.98 10.43 17.18
C ILE A 101 -16.63 11.78 17.48
N ALA A 102 -17.86 11.72 17.98
CA ALA A 102 -18.55 12.85 18.57
C ALA A 102 -17.84 13.28 19.86
#